data_AF-A0A8S2Y232-F1
#
_entry.id   AF-A0A8S2Y232-F1
#
_cell.length_a   1.000
_cell.length_b   1.000
_cell.length_c   1.000
_cell.angle_alpha   90.00
_cell.angle_beta   90.00
_cell.angle_gamma   90.00
#
_symmetry.space_group_name_H-M   'P 1'
#
loop_
_entity.id
_entity.type
_entity.pdbx_description
1 polymer ?
#
loop_
_entity_poly.entity_id
_entity_poly.type
_entity_poly.pdbx_seq_one_letter_code
_entity_poly.pdbx_strand_id
1 'polypeptide(L)'
;IDFYAKQQADVFLGPVDGPGLAAVARYSPHWKIPVISPGGGFNYHFDNKREYQLLTRMLHSSKTIVRFISRIILPHFNWTVVRIIAERNIAEAQ
;
A
#
# COMPACT_ATOMS: atom_id res chain seq x y z
N ILE A 1 -20.03 -1.32 -0.62
CA ILE A 1 -20.99 -1.49 0.50
C ILE A 1 -22.14 -2.40 0.07
N ASP A 2 -22.77 -2.13 -1.08
CA ASP A 2 -23.87 -2.96 -1.61
C ASP A 2 -23.55 -4.46 -1.72
N PHE A 3 -22.37 -4.83 -2.23
CA PHE A 3 -21.97 -6.22 -2.33
C PHE A 3 -21.84 -6.94 -0.97
N TYR A 4 -21.41 -6.22 0.06
CA TYR A 4 -21.41 -6.73 1.43
C TYR A 4 -22.83 -6.84 1.99
N ALA A 5 -23.64 -5.78 1.84
CA ALA A 5 -25.01 -5.74 2.35
C ALA A 5 -25.91 -6.82 1.73
N LYS A 6 -25.67 -7.16 0.46
CA LYS A 6 -26.37 -8.25 -0.25
C LYS A 6 -25.75 -9.63 -0.02
N GLN A 7 -24.67 -9.74 0.77
CA GLN A 7 -23.91 -10.97 1.00
C GLN A 7 -23.42 -11.64 -0.30
N GLN A 8 -22.93 -10.84 -1.24
CA GLN A 8 -22.52 -11.27 -2.59
C GLN A 8 -21.00 -11.23 -2.82
N ALA A 9 -20.21 -10.91 -1.80
CA ALA A 9 -18.77 -10.79 -1.93
C ALA A 9 -18.03 -11.71 -0.95
N ASP A 10 -17.19 -12.58 -1.51
CA ASP A 10 -16.22 -13.40 -0.76
C ASP A 10 -14.83 -12.78 -0.73
N VAL A 11 -14.51 -11.90 -1.69
CA VAL A 11 -13.25 -11.17 -1.79
C VAL A 11 -13.45 -9.87 -2.58
N PHE A 12 -12.74 -8.80 -2.19
CA PHE A 12 -12.65 -7.59 -3.00
C PHE A 12 -11.35 -7.59 -3.80
N LEU A 13 -11.46 -7.38 -5.12
CA LEU A 13 -10.33 -7.19 -6.01
C LEU A 13 -10.21 -5.70 -6.36
N GLY A 14 -9.09 -5.07 -5.99
CA GLY A 14 -8.97 -3.60 -5.93
C GLY A 14 -9.53 -3.04 -4.62
N PRO A 15 -9.76 -1.72 -4.50
CA PRO A 15 -9.49 -0.62 -5.45
C PRO A 15 -7.99 -0.35 -5.67
N VAL A 16 -7.64 0.34 -6.76
CA VAL A 16 -6.23 0.63 -7.11
C VAL A 16 -5.76 1.99 -6.56
N ASP A 17 -6.67 2.95 -6.44
CA ASP A 17 -6.39 4.28 -5.91
C ASP A 17 -6.20 4.26 -4.39
N GLY A 18 -5.35 5.16 -3.86
CA GLY A 18 -5.02 5.21 -2.44
C GLY A 18 -6.25 5.44 -1.53
N PRO A 19 -7.03 6.51 -1.74
CA PRO A 19 -8.18 6.80 -0.87
C PRO A 19 -9.27 5.73 -0.90
N GLY A 20 -9.65 5.24 -2.08
CA GLY A 20 -10.62 4.16 -2.23
C GLY A 20 -10.15 2.86 -1.59
N LEU A 21 -8.88 2.51 -1.78
CA LEU A 21 -8.28 1.34 -1.13
C LEU A 21 -8.28 1.47 0.38
N ALA A 22 -7.91 2.65 0.91
CA ALA A 22 -7.90 2.89 2.35
C ALA A 22 -9.30 2.74 2.96
N ALA A 23 -10.33 3.27 2.31
CA ALA A 23 -11.71 3.12 2.76
C ALA A 23 -12.13 1.64 2.81
N VAL A 24 -11.99 0.89 1.71
CA VAL A 24 -12.41 -0.51 1.65
C VAL A 24 -11.60 -1.39 2.60
N ALA A 25 -10.28 -1.23 2.64
CA ALA A 25 -9.39 -2.06 3.44
C ALA A 25 -9.54 -1.84 4.96
N ARG A 26 -9.96 -0.64 5.42
CA ARG A 26 -10.25 -0.38 6.84
C ARG A 26 -11.49 -1.13 7.32
N TYR A 27 -12.54 -1.22 6.49
CA TYR A 27 -13.78 -1.90 6.86
C TYR A 27 -13.76 -3.41 6.61
N SER A 28 -12.83 -3.88 5.79
CA SER A 28 -12.74 -5.29 5.40
C SER A 28 -12.64 -6.27 6.58
N PRO A 29 -11.96 -5.98 7.71
CA PRO A 29 -11.93 -6.87 8.88
C PRO A 29 -13.30 -6.97 9.58
N HIS A 30 -14.09 -5.89 9.57
CA HIS A 30 -15.44 -5.90 10.13
C HIS A 30 -16.41 -6.71 9.28
N TRP A 31 -16.22 -6.69 7.95
CA TRP A 31 -17.00 -7.50 7.03
C TRP A 31 -16.50 -8.95 6.94
N LYS A 32 -15.29 -9.23 7.44
CA LYS A 32 -14.58 -10.51 7.31
C LYS A 32 -14.36 -10.91 5.84
N ILE A 33 -14.18 -9.93 4.96
CA ILE A 33 -13.95 -10.14 3.53
C ILE A 33 -12.53 -9.63 3.21
N PRO A 34 -11.63 -10.47 2.66
CA PRO A 34 -10.29 -10.05 2.28
C PRO A 34 -10.30 -9.07 1.10
N VAL A 35 -9.25 -8.24 1.01
CA VAL A 35 -9.03 -7.29 -0.09
C VAL A 35 -7.70 -7.63 -0.74
N ILE A 36 -7.72 -7.90 -2.05
CA ILE A 36 -6.51 -8.14 -2.85
C ILE A 36 -6.42 -7.00 -3.86
N SER A 37 -5.36 -6.19 -3.80
CA SER A 37 -5.25 -5.02 -4.67
C SER A 37 -3.86 -4.87 -5.30
N PRO A 38 -3.77 -4.45 -6.58
CA PRO A 38 -2.52 -3.95 -7.14
C PRO A 38 -2.21 -2.51 -6.67
N GLY A 39 -3.17 -1.81 -6.05
CA GLY A 39 -3.00 -0.45 -5.52
C GLY A 39 -2.16 -0.36 -4.25
N GLY A 40 -1.85 0.87 -3.83
CA GLY A 40 -1.20 1.14 -2.55
C GLY A 40 0.25 0.64 -2.41
N GLY A 41 0.89 0.23 -3.51
CA GLY A 41 2.28 -0.27 -3.49
C GLY A 41 3.29 0.78 -3.03
N PHE A 42 3.13 2.03 -3.48
CA PHE A 42 4.06 3.11 -3.14
C PHE A 42 3.80 3.79 -1.79
N ASN A 43 2.61 3.57 -1.22
CA ASN A 43 2.23 4.21 0.03
C ASN A 43 2.55 3.28 1.22
N TYR A 44 3.37 3.78 2.15
CA TYR A 44 3.86 3.01 3.30
C TYR A 44 2.79 2.82 4.39
N HIS A 45 1.71 3.61 4.39
CA HIS A 45 0.63 3.49 5.38
C HIS A 45 -0.04 2.12 5.28
N PHE A 46 -0.16 1.55 4.08
CA PHE A 46 -0.72 0.21 3.86
C PHE A 46 0.14 -0.93 4.44
N ASP A 47 1.34 -0.65 4.96
CA ASP A 47 2.13 -1.61 5.72
C ASP A 47 1.56 -1.84 7.14
N ASN A 48 0.72 -0.93 7.64
CA ASN A 48 0.13 -1.01 8.98
C ASN A 48 -0.90 -2.14 9.06
N LYS A 49 -0.46 -3.34 9.45
CA LYS A 49 -1.34 -4.50 9.63
C LYS A 49 -2.28 -4.41 10.82
N ARG A 50 -2.17 -3.42 11.70
CA ARG A 50 -3.20 -3.18 12.72
C ARG A 50 -4.46 -2.56 12.10
N GLU A 51 -4.28 -1.70 11.12
CA GLU A 51 -5.34 -0.97 10.41
C GLU A 51 -5.82 -1.70 9.15
N TYR A 52 -4.90 -2.25 8.36
CA TYR A 52 -5.18 -2.92 7.09
C TYR A 52 -4.95 -4.44 7.19
N GLN A 53 -5.65 -5.08 8.14
CA GLN A 53 -5.43 -6.47 8.53
C GLN A 53 -5.61 -7.46 7.37
N LEU A 54 -6.73 -7.35 6.63
CA LEU A 54 -7.07 -8.29 5.55
C LEU A 54 -6.70 -7.76 4.15
N LEU A 55 -5.83 -6.76 4.05
CA LEU A 55 -5.33 -6.23 2.78
C LEU A 55 -4.11 -7.02 2.31
N THR A 56 -4.19 -7.65 1.16
CA THR A 56 -3.04 -8.21 0.44
C THR A 56 -2.75 -7.32 -0.77
N ARG A 57 -1.53 -6.77 -0.82
CA ARG A 57 -1.07 -5.99 -1.97
C ARG A 57 -0.28 -6.87 -2.92
N MET A 58 -0.54 -6.76 -4.22
CA MET A 58 0.14 -7.54 -5.25
C MET A 58 1.39 -6.83 -5.81
N LEU A 59 1.46 -5.50 -5.70
CA LEU A 59 2.62 -4.72 -6.18
C LEU A 59 3.69 -4.54 -5.10
N HIS A 60 4.90 -4.22 -5.57
CA HIS A 60 6.07 -3.99 -4.74
C HIS A 60 5.89 -2.78 -3.80
N SER A 61 6.44 -2.90 -2.60
CA SER A 61 6.49 -1.79 -1.64
C SER A 61 7.58 -0.77 -2.01
N SER A 62 7.40 0.50 -1.65
CA SER A 62 8.46 1.51 -1.71
C SER A 62 9.76 1.07 -1.01
N LYS A 63 9.65 0.26 0.06
CA LYS A 63 10.81 -0.30 0.78
C LYS A 63 11.65 -1.23 -0.09
N THR A 64 11.04 -1.93 -1.05
CA THR A 64 11.77 -2.80 -1.98
C THR A 64 12.67 -1.98 -2.88
N ILE A 65 12.16 -0.85 -3.39
CA ILE A 65 12.92 0.07 -4.24
C ILE A 65 14.06 0.71 -3.45
N VAL A 66 13.79 1.20 -2.25
CA VAL A 66 14.82 1.79 -1.36
C VAL A 66 15.92 0.76 -1.06
N ARG A 67 15.56 -0.51 -0.83
CA ARG A 67 16.52 -1.59 -0.58
C ARG A 67 17.37 -1.87 -1.81
N PHE A 68 16.78 -1.91 -2.99
CA PHE A 68 17.51 -2.10 -4.24
C PHE A 68 18.52 -0.98 -4.47
N ILE A 69 18.10 0.28 -4.33
CA ILE A 69 19.00 1.43 -4.48
C ILE A 69 20.14 1.36 -3.46
N SER A 70 19.81 1.26 -2.17
CA SER A 70 20.79 1.33 -1.09
C SER A 70 21.78 0.15 -1.05
N ARG A 71 21.34 -1.06 -1.40
CA ARG A 71 22.17 -2.27 -1.27
C ARG A 71 22.84 -2.69 -2.56
N ILE A 72 22.32 -2.30 -3.72
CA ILE A 72 22.83 -2.74 -5.01
C ILE A 72 23.43 -1.56 -5.76
N ILE A 73 22.66 -0.49 -5.97
CA ILE A 73 23.13 0.64 -6.79
C ILE A 73 24.25 1.42 -6.08
N LEU A 74 24.05 1.88 -4.84
CA LEU A 74 25.05 2.72 -4.17
C LEU A 74 26.41 2.02 -4.03
N PRO A 75 26.48 0.74 -3.59
CA PRO A 75 27.75 0.04 -3.48
C PRO A 75 28.39 -0.26 -4.84
N HIS A 76 27.58 -0.55 -5.87
CA HIS A 76 28.09 -0.82 -7.22
C HIS A 76 28.86 0.38 -7.81
N PHE A 77 28.44 1.61 -7.50
CA PHE A 77 29.08 2.83 -7.98
C PHE A 77 29.99 3.52 -6.95
N ASN A 78 30.24 2.90 -5.79
CA ASN A 78 30.96 3.50 -4.65
C ASN A 78 30.40 4.88 -4.24
N TRP A 79 29.08 5.09 -4.36
CA TRP A 79 28.45 6.34 -3.96
C TRP A 79 28.23 6.37 -2.45
N THR A 80 28.93 7.28 -1.76
CA THR A 80 28.85 7.46 -0.30
C THR A 80 27.98 8.63 0.11
N VAL A 81 27.69 9.56 -0.80
CA VAL A 81 26.87 10.75 -0.55
C VAL A 81 25.66 10.75 -1.48
N VAL A 82 24.47 10.78 -0.90
CA VAL A 82 23.19 10.82 -1.62
C VAL A 82 22.35 11.96 -1.05
N ARG A 83 21.70 12.73 -1.93
CA ARG A 83 20.66 13.71 -1.54
C ARG A 83 19.32 13.24 -2.06
N ILE A 84 18.32 13.24 -1.19
CA ILE A 84 16.95 12.88 -1.52
C ILE A 84 16.14 14.17 -1.61
N ILE A 85 15.45 14.35 -2.73
CA ILE A 85 14.49 15.44 -2.93
C ILE A 85 13.12 14.78 -2.95
N ALA A 86 12.27 15.15 -1.99
CA ALA A 86 10.90 14.66 -1.92
C ALA A 86 9.95 15.85 -2.03
N GLU A 87 8.93 15.72 -2.87
CA GLU A 87 7.83 16.67 -2.89
C GLU A 87 7.03 16.52 -1.59
N ARG A 88 6.78 17.64 -0.91
CA ARG A 88 6.02 17.65 0.32
C ARG A 88 4.53 17.62 -0.04
N ASN A 89 4.01 16.44 -0.36
CA ASN A 89 2.60 16.29 -0.72
C ASN A 89 1.75 16.32 0.56
N ILE A 90 1.01 17.43 0.75
CA ILE A 90 0.26 17.75 1.98
C ILE A 90 -1.08 16.98 2.08
N ALA A 91 -1.35 16.06 1.14
CA ALA A 91 -2.63 15.36 1.03
C ALA A 91 -2.72 14.04 1.81
N GLU A 92 -1.62 13.51 2.35
CA GLU A 92 -1.62 12.22 3.09
C GLU A 92 -1.75 12.38 4.63
N ALA A 93 -2.05 13.59 5.12
CA ALA A 93 -2.17 13.89 6.55
C ALA A 93 -3.62 13.78 7.12
N GLN A 94 -4.54 13.12 6.42
CA GLN A 94 -5.93 12.91 6.89
C GLN A 94 -6.38 11.46 6.81
#